data_AF-A0A556UDU7-F1
#
_entry.id   AF-A0A556UDU7-F1
#
_cell.length_a   1.000
_cell.length_b   1.000
_cell.length_c   1.000
_cell.angle_alpha   90.00
_cell.angle_beta   90.00
_cell.angle_gamma   90.00
#
_symmetry.space_group_name_H-M   'P 1'
#
loop_
_entity.id
_entity.type
_entity.pdbx_description
1 polymer ?
#
loop_
_entity_poly.entity_id
_entity_poly.type
_entity_poly.pdbx_seq_one_letter_code
_entity_poly.pdbx_strand_id
1 'polypeptide(L)'
;MKKRETILKNKKKKWSTKHKWLIAITVVCLVAIGCGYIFGKYYYQKDKQIDRIITSMKASDRGLDKLVQPVDPDIKVTKESLEPLQNYYRKHPQELTELSNDLHDGQYNGQIQLVQNGEYFMIFPKYQLRIKVYQPQVETNNPNSYLTVNGNNRGTMKGGGQNYYQNLGLIFPGEYHLVVNTKVDGRTLKSDSLIDVWSNKTIDMLIKTATFRIKSVPKSEVYINDKKVANLDKSGQYIFKNYPMSKNMTLYVQTKYKDKIIKSEAVDNLAQAIKQQIPNTAEGSRDYSHTKSYLGNKKVAVYRDTDGNYIVNPLWPGLIQAKEASSILAHTFLKVDPNNFVKGDKNKSYKKLKKEVKEARKEYKSKKLSVQVTVQSVLPTGVNHSEVKFDAIYKYKHKKMVIMEDYASFENKDGKQLIKSVEIK
;
A
#
# COMPACT_ATOMS: atom_id res chain seq x y z
N MET A 1 -91.84 -68.40 -48.52
CA MET A 1 -92.12 -67.19 -47.73
C MET A 1 -91.39 -67.29 -46.39
N LYS A 2 -90.27 -66.59 -46.19
CA LYS A 2 -89.80 -65.94 -44.93
C LYS A 2 -88.30 -65.61 -44.97
N LYS A 3 -88.06 -64.29 -44.93
CA LYS A 3 -86.93 -63.47 -44.45
C LYS A 3 -85.48 -63.97 -44.61
N ARG A 4 -84.76 -63.21 -45.44
CA ARG A 4 -83.31 -62.97 -45.33
C ARG A 4 -83.06 -61.96 -44.20
N GLU A 5 -82.20 -62.30 -43.25
CA GLU A 5 -81.49 -61.32 -42.42
C GLU A 5 -80.00 -61.41 -42.74
N THR A 6 -79.47 -60.35 -43.34
CA THR A 6 -78.04 -60.18 -43.63
C THR A 6 -77.35 -59.60 -42.40
N ILE A 7 -76.52 -60.41 -41.74
CA ILE A 7 -75.57 -59.96 -40.72
C ILE A 7 -74.33 -59.39 -41.42
N LEU A 8 -74.11 -58.08 -41.35
CA LEU A 8 -72.88 -57.42 -41.77
C LEU A 8 -71.73 -57.81 -40.81
N LYS A 9 -70.93 -58.83 -41.17
CA LYS A 9 -69.66 -59.14 -40.48
C LYS A 9 -68.61 -58.10 -40.87
N ASN A 10 -68.29 -57.23 -39.92
CA ASN A 10 -67.20 -56.25 -40.01
C ASN A 10 -65.84 -56.98 -40.09
N LYS A 11 -65.22 -57.04 -41.28
CA LYS A 11 -63.88 -57.64 -41.50
C LYS A 11 -62.82 -56.74 -40.86
N LYS A 12 -62.35 -57.09 -39.65
CA LYS A 12 -61.17 -56.47 -39.03
C LYS A 12 -59.92 -56.80 -39.88
N LYS A 13 -59.36 -55.78 -40.54
CA LYS A 13 -58.12 -55.85 -41.34
C LYS A 13 -56.94 -56.32 -40.47
N LYS A 14 -56.46 -57.56 -40.67
CA LYS A 14 -55.28 -58.11 -39.97
C LYS A 14 -54.00 -57.43 -40.48
N TRP A 15 -53.32 -56.68 -39.61
CA TRP A 15 -52.06 -56.00 -39.96
C TRP A 15 -50.88 -56.97 -40.03
N SER A 16 -50.08 -56.86 -41.09
CA SER A 16 -48.85 -57.63 -41.33
C SER A 16 -47.80 -57.39 -40.22
N THR A 17 -47.00 -58.41 -39.88
CA THR A 17 -45.96 -58.36 -38.83
C THR A 17 -44.95 -57.21 -38.99
N LYS A 18 -44.65 -56.81 -40.23
CA LYS A 18 -43.81 -55.63 -40.53
C LYS A 18 -44.46 -54.31 -40.12
N HIS A 19 -45.78 -54.19 -40.25
CA HIS A 19 -46.52 -53.00 -39.80
C HIS A 19 -46.54 -52.91 -38.27
N LYS A 20 -46.72 -54.04 -37.57
CA LYS A 20 -46.69 -54.07 -36.10
C LYS A 20 -45.33 -53.64 -35.53
N TRP A 21 -44.24 -54.06 -36.15
CA TRP A 21 -42.89 -53.62 -35.78
C TRP A 21 -42.65 -52.13 -36.09
N LEU A 22 -43.10 -51.63 -37.24
CA LEU A 22 -43.06 -50.20 -37.55
C LEU A 22 -43.80 -49.38 -36.50
N ILE A 23 -45.01 -49.80 -36.11
CA ILE A 23 -45.80 -49.12 -35.08
C ILE A 23 -45.13 -49.19 -33.71
N ALA A 24 -44.57 -50.34 -33.34
CA ALA A 24 -43.84 -50.48 -32.08
C ALA A 24 -42.62 -49.55 -32.03
N ILE A 25 -41.84 -49.48 -33.12
CA ILE A 25 -40.71 -48.54 -33.24
C ILE A 25 -41.21 -47.09 -33.18
N THR A 26 -42.27 -46.74 -33.90
CA THR A 26 -42.85 -45.39 -33.86
C THR A 26 -43.31 -45.02 -32.45
N VAL A 27 -43.96 -45.92 -31.72
CA VAL A 27 -44.40 -45.68 -30.34
C VAL A 27 -43.20 -45.51 -29.41
N VAL A 28 -42.16 -46.35 -29.54
CA VAL A 28 -40.93 -46.21 -28.75
C VAL A 28 -40.21 -44.89 -29.04
N CYS A 29 -40.11 -44.48 -30.31
CA CYS A 29 -39.56 -43.19 -30.69
C CYS A 29 -40.38 -42.03 -30.11
N LEU A 30 -41.71 -42.10 -30.16
CA LEU A 30 -42.59 -41.08 -29.59
C LEU A 30 -42.45 -40.98 -28.06
N VAL A 31 -42.31 -42.12 -27.37
CA VAL A 31 -42.05 -42.14 -25.92
C VAL A 31 -40.68 -41.55 -25.61
N ALA A 32 -39.64 -41.90 -26.38
CA ALA A 32 -38.30 -41.35 -26.21
C ALA A 32 -38.27 -39.82 -26.44
N ILE A 33 -38.99 -39.33 -27.47
CA ILE A 33 -39.17 -37.90 -27.73
C ILE A 33 -39.94 -37.23 -26.59
N GLY A 34 -41.00 -37.87 -26.07
CA GLY A 34 -41.78 -37.37 -24.94
C GLY A 34 -40.94 -37.26 -23.65
N CYS A 35 -40.19 -38.29 -23.31
CA CYS A 35 -39.25 -38.27 -22.18
C CYS A 35 -38.15 -37.22 -22.37
N GLY A 36 -37.57 -37.14 -23.58
CA GLY A 36 -36.57 -36.14 -23.93
C GLY A 36 -37.11 -34.72 -23.85
N TYR A 37 -38.37 -34.50 -24.22
CA TYR A 37 -39.05 -33.21 -24.09
C TYR A 37 -39.28 -32.82 -22.63
N ILE A 38 -39.75 -33.74 -21.79
CA ILE A 38 -39.94 -33.48 -20.35
C ILE A 38 -38.60 -33.14 -19.68
N PHE A 39 -37.55 -33.91 -19.98
CA PHE A 39 -36.20 -33.65 -19.48
C PHE A 39 -35.66 -32.31 -19.99
N GLY A 40 -35.80 -32.04 -21.30
CA GLY A 40 -35.37 -30.78 -21.91
C GLY A 40 -36.09 -29.58 -21.32
N LYS A 41 -37.41 -29.67 -21.09
CA LYS A 41 -38.20 -28.61 -20.46
C LYS A 41 -37.69 -28.28 -19.06
N TYR A 42 -37.33 -29.29 -18.27
CA TYR A 42 -36.74 -29.08 -16.95
C TYR A 42 -35.33 -28.48 -17.03
N TYR A 43 -34.46 -29.01 -17.90
CA TYR A 43 -33.06 -28.57 -18.01
C TYR A 43 -32.92 -27.14 -18.59
N TYR A 44 -33.76 -26.78 -19.56
CA TYR A 44 -33.77 -25.47 -20.23
C TYR A 44 -34.77 -24.49 -19.61
N GLN A 45 -35.34 -24.78 -18.44
CA GLN A 45 -36.17 -23.81 -17.70
C GLN A 45 -35.37 -22.57 -17.31
N LYS A 46 -36.01 -21.38 -17.34
CA LYS A 46 -35.43 -20.07 -17.00
C LYS A 46 -34.57 -20.14 -15.73
N ASP A 47 -35.14 -20.57 -14.61
CA ASP A 47 -34.48 -20.63 -13.29
C ASP A 47 -33.23 -21.51 -13.32
N LYS A 48 -33.29 -22.67 -13.99
CA LYS A 48 -32.13 -23.56 -14.16
C LYS A 48 -31.03 -22.93 -15.02
N GLN A 49 -31.38 -22.10 -15.99
CA GLN A 49 -30.37 -21.35 -16.74
C GLN A 49 -29.76 -20.23 -15.89
N ILE A 50 -30.56 -19.52 -15.09
CA ILE A 50 -30.09 -18.49 -14.15
C ILE A 50 -29.13 -19.11 -13.12
N ASP A 51 -29.50 -20.23 -12.49
CA ASP A 51 -28.65 -20.96 -11.55
C ASP A 51 -27.28 -21.27 -12.16
N ARG A 52 -27.25 -21.73 -13.42
CA ARG A 52 -26.00 -22.02 -14.14
C ARG A 52 -25.19 -20.75 -14.43
N ILE A 53 -25.85 -19.66 -14.79
CA ILE A 53 -25.21 -18.36 -15.00
C ILE A 53 -24.55 -17.88 -13.70
N ILE A 54 -25.30 -17.82 -12.59
CA ILE A 54 -24.80 -17.38 -11.29
C ILE A 54 -23.66 -18.30 -10.82
N THR A 55 -23.80 -19.60 -11.02
CA THR A 55 -22.77 -20.60 -10.73
C THR A 55 -21.50 -20.40 -11.56
N SER A 56 -21.63 -19.93 -12.80
CA SER A 56 -20.51 -19.58 -13.69
C SER A 56 -19.90 -18.23 -13.36
N MET A 57 -20.65 -17.33 -12.72
CA MET A 57 -20.12 -16.05 -12.25
C MET A 57 -19.21 -16.22 -11.02
N LYS A 58 -19.47 -17.25 -10.19
CA LYS A 58 -18.61 -17.61 -9.04
C LYS A 58 -17.31 -18.30 -9.43
N ALA A 59 -17.26 -18.98 -10.57
CA ALA A 59 -16.17 -19.87 -10.97
C ALA A 59 -15.61 -19.49 -12.36
N SER A 60 -14.32 -19.20 -12.43
CA SER A 60 -13.64 -18.70 -13.65
C SER A 60 -13.59 -19.71 -14.80
N ASP A 61 -13.76 -21.00 -14.52
CA ASP A 61 -13.62 -22.10 -15.47
C ASP A 61 -14.92 -22.48 -16.20
N ARG A 62 -16.09 -22.04 -15.71
CA ARG A 62 -17.42 -22.52 -16.14
C ARG A 62 -17.98 -21.91 -17.42
N GLY A 63 -17.17 -21.20 -18.21
CA GLY A 63 -17.53 -20.79 -19.57
C GLY A 63 -18.62 -19.71 -19.64
N LEU A 64 -18.56 -18.70 -18.74
CA LEU A 64 -19.48 -17.56 -18.70
C LEU A 64 -19.55 -16.80 -20.03
N ASP A 65 -18.48 -16.82 -20.82
CA ASP A 65 -18.38 -16.23 -22.16
C ASP A 65 -19.48 -16.70 -23.12
N LYS A 66 -19.96 -17.94 -22.96
CA LYS A 66 -21.05 -18.50 -23.79
C LYS A 66 -22.44 -18.07 -23.34
N LEU A 67 -22.54 -17.54 -22.13
CA LEU A 67 -23.78 -17.16 -21.46
C LEU A 67 -23.99 -15.65 -21.41
N VAL A 68 -23.05 -14.88 -21.95
CA VAL A 68 -23.09 -13.42 -21.99
C VAL A 68 -23.29 -12.92 -23.41
N GLN A 69 -24.13 -11.91 -23.55
CA GLN A 69 -24.28 -11.07 -24.72
C GLN A 69 -23.93 -9.63 -24.30
N PRO A 70 -22.94 -8.97 -24.90
CA PRO A 70 -22.69 -7.57 -24.59
C PRO A 70 -23.78 -6.70 -25.21
N VAL A 71 -24.08 -5.56 -24.57
CA VAL A 71 -24.97 -4.55 -25.15
C VAL A 71 -24.36 -3.96 -26.42
N ASP A 72 -23.05 -3.75 -26.43
CA ASP A 72 -22.29 -3.27 -27.60
C ASP A 72 -21.59 -4.47 -28.28
N PRO A 73 -21.90 -4.78 -29.55
CA PRO A 73 -21.35 -5.93 -30.24
C PRO A 73 -19.86 -5.81 -30.59
N ASP A 74 -19.26 -4.62 -30.49
CA ASP A 74 -17.86 -4.39 -30.89
C ASP A 74 -16.85 -4.99 -29.89
N ILE A 75 -17.31 -5.36 -28.68
CA ILE A 75 -16.48 -6.04 -27.68
C ILE A 75 -16.50 -7.57 -27.86
N LYS A 76 -15.30 -8.18 -27.84
CA LYS A 76 -15.17 -9.64 -27.84
C LYS A 76 -15.44 -10.20 -26.46
N VAL A 77 -16.43 -11.10 -26.37
CA VAL A 77 -16.71 -11.87 -25.15
C VAL A 77 -15.73 -13.03 -25.05
N THR A 78 -14.86 -12.97 -24.05
CA THR A 78 -13.84 -13.99 -23.75
C THR A 78 -13.80 -14.25 -22.25
N LYS A 79 -13.13 -15.32 -21.83
CA LYS A 79 -12.94 -15.60 -20.39
C LYS A 79 -12.18 -14.47 -19.71
N GLU A 80 -11.12 -13.98 -20.36
CA GLU A 80 -10.25 -12.91 -19.87
C GLU A 80 -11.00 -11.58 -19.75
N SER A 81 -11.91 -11.27 -20.69
CA SER A 81 -12.71 -10.04 -20.63
C SER A 81 -13.76 -10.03 -19.52
N LEU A 82 -14.19 -11.21 -19.06
CA LEU A 82 -15.21 -11.37 -18.02
C LEU A 82 -14.63 -11.67 -16.63
N GLU A 83 -13.33 -12.00 -16.57
CA GLU A 83 -12.62 -12.23 -15.32
C GLU A 83 -12.76 -11.05 -14.32
N PRO A 84 -12.68 -9.76 -14.72
CA PRO A 84 -12.93 -8.63 -13.81
C PRO A 84 -14.29 -8.69 -13.12
N LEU A 85 -15.34 -9.07 -13.86
CA LEU A 85 -16.71 -9.20 -13.34
C LEU A 85 -16.82 -10.36 -12.35
N GLN A 86 -16.23 -11.50 -12.69
CA GLN A 86 -16.20 -12.66 -11.80
C GLN A 86 -15.41 -12.36 -10.52
N ASN A 87 -14.26 -11.68 -10.63
CA ASN A 87 -13.43 -11.27 -9.51
C ASN A 87 -14.22 -10.37 -8.54
N TYR A 88 -14.96 -9.41 -9.09
CA TYR A 88 -15.83 -8.52 -8.32
C TYR A 88 -16.86 -9.30 -7.50
N TYR A 89 -17.66 -10.17 -8.12
CA TYR A 89 -18.72 -10.91 -7.43
C TYR A 89 -18.20 -11.97 -6.45
N ARG A 90 -16.97 -12.48 -6.62
CA ARG A 90 -16.33 -13.33 -5.61
C ARG A 90 -16.02 -12.55 -4.33
N LYS A 91 -15.69 -11.26 -4.44
CA LYS A 91 -15.45 -10.37 -3.29
C LYS A 91 -16.74 -9.79 -2.71
N HIS A 92 -17.80 -9.72 -3.52
CA HIS A 92 -19.11 -9.17 -3.15
C HIS A 92 -20.23 -10.23 -3.28
N PRO A 93 -20.25 -11.26 -2.41
CA PRO A 93 -21.23 -12.35 -2.51
C PRO A 93 -22.68 -11.91 -2.27
N GLN A 94 -22.89 -10.83 -1.51
CA GLN A 94 -24.23 -10.26 -1.28
C GLN A 94 -24.83 -9.69 -2.57
N GLU A 95 -24.06 -8.89 -3.29
CA GLU A 95 -24.48 -8.31 -4.58
C GLU A 95 -24.76 -9.39 -5.64
N LEU A 96 -24.04 -10.52 -5.58
CA LEU A 96 -24.32 -11.65 -6.44
C LEU A 96 -25.65 -12.33 -6.11
N THR A 97 -26.00 -12.43 -4.82
CA THR A 97 -27.30 -12.94 -4.37
C THR A 97 -28.43 -11.99 -4.79
N GLU A 98 -28.23 -10.68 -4.66
CA GLU A 98 -29.20 -9.68 -5.13
C GLU A 98 -29.43 -9.80 -6.64
N LEU A 99 -28.35 -9.86 -7.43
CA LEU A 99 -28.47 -10.10 -8.87
C LEU A 99 -29.17 -11.44 -9.18
N SER A 100 -28.90 -12.49 -8.42
CA SER A 100 -29.60 -13.77 -8.58
C SER A 100 -31.12 -13.62 -8.40
N ASN A 101 -31.54 -12.92 -7.35
CA ASN A 101 -32.97 -12.70 -7.07
C ASN A 101 -33.60 -11.83 -8.16
N ASP A 102 -32.95 -10.73 -8.53
CA ASP A 102 -33.36 -9.82 -9.59
C ASP A 102 -33.62 -10.57 -10.92
N LEU A 103 -32.71 -11.46 -11.33
CA LEU A 103 -32.86 -12.24 -12.56
C LEU A 103 -34.04 -13.22 -12.49
N HIS A 104 -34.29 -13.84 -11.33
CA HIS A 104 -35.43 -14.74 -11.12
C HIS A 104 -36.74 -13.95 -11.20
N ASP A 105 -36.82 -12.85 -10.46
CA ASP A 105 -38.01 -11.99 -10.34
C ASP A 105 -38.26 -11.12 -11.58
N GLY A 106 -37.30 -11.07 -12.51
CA GLY A 106 -37.39 -10.25 -13.72
C GLY A 106 -37.25 -8.75 -13.45
N GLN A 107 -36.67 -8.38 -12.31
CA GLN A 107 -36.30 -7.02 -11.95
C GLN A 107 -34.88 -6.77 -12.48
N TYR A 108 -34.65 -5.69 -13.23
CA TYR A 108 -33.34 -5.45 -13.81
C TYR A 108 -32.85 -4.04 -13.53
N ASN A 109 -31.60 -3.92 -13.08
CA ASN A 109 -30.94 -2.65 -12.75
C ASN A 109 -30.36 -1.88 -13.96
N GLY A 110 -30.68 -2.32 -15.19
CA GLY A 110 -30.23 -1.70 -16.44
C GLY A 110 -28.75 -1.92 -16.80
N GLN A 111 -27.96 -2.51 -15.91
CA GLN A 111 -26.54 -2.84 -16.15
C GLN A 111 -26.38 -4.30 -16.57
N ILE A 112 -27.12 -5.20 -15.92
CA ILE A 112 -27.18 -6.63 -16.25
C ILE A 112 -28.66 -7.02 -16.38
N GLN A 113 -29.01 -7.66 -17.49
CA GLN A 113 -30.36 -8.08 -17.81
C GLN A 113 -30.39 -9.52 -18.28
N LEU A 114 -31.45 -10.27 -17.97
CA LEU A 114 -31.67 -11.55 -18.61
C LEU A 114 -32.44 -11.34 -19.93
N VAL A 115 -31.89 -11.86 -21.03
CA VAL A 115 -32.55 -11.81 -22.33
C VAL A 115 -32.67 -13.20 -22.94
N GLN A 116 -33.79 -13.47 -23.61
CA GLN A 116 -33.92 -14.64 -24.45
C GLN A 116 -33.21 -14.37 -25.78
N ASN A 117 -32.13 -15.10 -26.05
CA ASN A 117 -31.35 -15.00 -27.28
C ASN A 117 -31.24 -16.36 -27.96
N GLY A 118 -32.20 -16.64 -28.85
CA GLY A 118 -32.31 -17.89 -29.58
C GLY A 118 -32.99 -19.01 -28.80
N GLU A 119 -32.85 -20.23 -29.33
CA GLU A 119 -33.49 -21.44 -28.82
C GLU A 119 -32.56 -22.64 -28.92
N TYR A 120 -32.62 -23.55 -27.94
CA TYR A 120 -32.04 -24.88 -28.03
C TYR A 120 -33.03 -25.81 -28.73
N PHE A 121 -32.52 -26.58 -29.70
CA PHE A 121 -33.32 -27.55 -30.47
C PHE A 121 -34.60 -26.98 -31.11
N MET A 122 -34.63 -25.67 -31.41
CA MET A 122 -35.78 -24.93 -31.98
C MET A 122 -37.05 -24.87 -31.10
N ILE A 123 -36.99 -25.32 -29.84
CA ILE A 123 -38.19 -25.41 -28.98
C ILE A 123 -37.97 -24.95 -27.55
N PHE A 124 -36.73 -24.89 -27.08
CA PHE A 124 -36.44 -24.47 -25.71
C PHE A 124 -35.79 -23.09 -25.72
N PRO A 125 -36.30 -22.11 -24.94
CA PRO A 125 -35.73 -20.78 -24.92
C PRO A 125 -34.28 -20.82 -24.44
N LYS A 126 -33.40 -20.03 -25.07
CA LYS A 126 -32.01 -19.84 -24.62
C LYS A 126 -31.88 -18.49 -23.94
N TYR A 127 -31.51 -18.49 -22.66
CA TYR A 127 -31.31 -17.25 -21.92
C TYR A 127 -29.83 -16.90 -21.81
N GLN A 128 -29.51 -15.61 -21.96
CA GLN A 128 -28.17 -15.05 -21.80
C GLN A 128 -28.23 -13.76 -20.98
N LEU A 129 -27.12 -13.42 -20.33
CA LEU A 129 -26.95 -12.13 -19.67
C LEU A 129 -26.60 -11.07 -20.69
N ARG A 130 -27.47 -10.08 -20.85
CA ARG A 130 -27.15 -8.84 -21.53
C ARG A 130 -26.42 -7.91 -20.56
N ILE A 131 -25.14 -7.65 -20.82
CA ILE A 131 -24.28 -6.85 -19.93
C ILE A 131 -23.86 -5.55 -20.62
N LYS A 132 -24.08 -4.43 -19.93
CA LYS A 132 -23.62 -3.12 -20.37
C LYS A 132 -22.10 -3.04 -20.28
N VAL A 133 -21.47 -2.48 -21.31
CA VAL A 133 -20.02 -2.24 -21.35
C VAL A 133 -19.70 -0.77 -21.23
N TYR A 134 -18.45 -0.47 -20.85
CA TYR A 134 -18.00 0.87 -20.50
C TYR A 134 -16.69 1.22 -21.20
N GLN A 135 -16.44 2.52 -21.37
CA GLN A 135 -15.21 3.08 -21.95
C GLN A 135 -14.57 4.06 -20.97
N PRO A 136 -14.06 3.58 -19.82
CA PRO A 136 -13.39 4.47 -18.88
C PRO A 136 -12.05 4.98 -19.44
N GLN A 137 -11.64 6.14 -18.94
CA GLN A 137 -10.36 6.75 -19.23
C GLN A 137 -9.48 6.68 -17.98
N VAL A 138 -8.21 6.37 -18.13
CA VAL A 138 -7.22 6.47 -17.05
C VAL A 138 -6.38 7.73 -17.27
N GLU A 139 -6.16 8.51 -16.23
CA GLU A 139 -5.32 9.70 -16.30
C GLU A 139 -4.19 9.72 -15.27
N THR A 140 -3.14 10.48 -15.57
CA THR A 140 -1.99 10.70 -14.71
C THR A 140 -1.34 12.04 -15.02
N ASN A 141 -0.43 12.48 -14.15
CA ASN A 141 0.24 13.78 -14.24
C ASN A 141 1.67 13.75 -14.78
N ASN A 142 2.22 12.58 -15.11
CA ASN A 142 3.62 12.46 -15.48
C ASN A 142 3.82 12.10 -16.96
N PRO A 143 4.80 12.72 -17.65
CA PRO A 143 5.15 12.37 -19.02
C PRO A 143 5.69 10.94 -19.10
N ASN A 144 5.67 10.39 -20.32
CA ASN A 144 6.22 9.06 -20.62
C ASN A 144 5.68 7.94 -19.71
N SER A 145 4.48 8.14 -19.17
CA SER A 145 3.81 7.15 -18.34
C SER A 145 3.31 6.00 -19.21
N TYR A 146 3.42 4.77 -18.73
CA TYR A 146 2.84 3.60 -19.38
C TYR A 146 1.84 2.92 -18.46
N LEU A 147 0.74 2.46 -19.05
CA LEU A 147 -0.38 1.84 -18.35
C LEU A 147 -0.34 0.33 -18.49
N THR A 148 -0.54 -0.37 -17.39
CA THR A 148 -0.78 -1.81 -17.35
C THR A 148 -2.17 -2.06 -16.75
N VAL A 149 -2.96 -2.95 -17.37
CA VAL A 149 -4.31 -3.31 -16.94
C VAL A 149 -4.37 -4.82 -16.77
N ASN A 150 -4.63 -5.30 -15.55
CA ASN A 150 -4.63 -6.72 -15.19
C ASN A 150 -3.35 -7.44 -15.65
N GLY A 151 -2.19 -6.79 -15.45
CA GLY A 151 -0.88 -7.31 -15.88
C GLY A 151 -0.55 -7.12 -17.36
N ASN A 152 -1.52 -6.73 -18.21
CA ASN A 152 -1.29 -6.53 -19.64
C ASN A 152 -0.87 -5.09 -19.95
N ASN A 153 0.27 -4.92 -20.63
CA ASN A 153 0.77 -3.62 -21.04
C ASN A 153 -0.14 -2.99 -22.11
N ARG A 154 -0.60 -1.76 -21.88
CA ARG A 154 -1.41 -0.97 -22.80
C ARG A 154 -0.62 0.11 -23.55
N GLY A 155 0.68 0.24 -23.27
CA GLY A 155 1.57 1.20 -23.91
C GLY A 155 1.64 2.54 -23.20
N THR A 156 2.21 3.53 -23.90
CA THR A 156 2.45 4.88 -23.38
C THR A 156 1.18 5.73 -23.44
N MET A 157 0.89 6.41 -22.34
CA MET A 157 -0.23 7.34 -22.22
C MET A 157 0.01 8.60 -23.07
N LYS A 158 -1.05 9.11 -23.69
CA LYS A 158 -1.02 10.29 -24.56
C LYS A 158 -1.28 11.55 -23.76
N GLY A 159 -0.88 12.73 -24.27
CA GLY A 159 -1.17 14.01 -23.63
C GLY A 159 0.07 14.90 -23.51
N GLY A 160 -0.02 15.92 -22.66
CA GLY A 160 1.02 16.93 -22.50
C GLY A 160 0.84 17.78 -21.25
N GLY A 161 1.89 18.50 -20.85
CA GLY A 161 1.90 19.27 -19.61
C GLY A 161 1.83 18.33 -18.40
N GLN A 162 0.77 18.46 -17.60
CA GLN A 162 0.48 17.63 -16.42
C GLN A 162 -0.77 16.74 -16.61
N ASN A 163 -1.24 16.57 -17.85
CA ASN A 163 -2.44 15.79 -18.15
C ASN A 163 -2.12 14.74 -19.22
N TYR A 164 -1.88 13.52 -18.77
CA TYR A 164 -1.66 12.34 -19.63
C TYR A 164 -2.78 11.34 -19.40
N TYR A 165 -3.29 10.75 -20.45
CA TYR A 165 -4.46 9.90 -20.40
C TYR A 165 -4.39 8.74 -21.40
N GLN A 166 -5.19 7.73 -21.13
CA GLN A 166 -5.39 6.60 -22.02
C GLN A 166 -6.79 6.00 -21.85
N ASN A 167 -7.51 5.84 -22.96
CA ASN A 167 -8.79 5.15 -22.98
C ASN A 167 -8.59 3.64 -22.89
N LEU A 168 -9.39 2.96 -22.07
CA LEU A 168 -9.34 1.50 -21.96
C LEU A 168 -10.05 0.78 -23.11
N GLY A 169 -10.79 1.51 -23.95
CA GLY A 169 -11.71 0.94 -24.92
C GLY A 169 -12.94 0.34 -24.23
N LEU A 170 -13.74 -0.40 -25.00
CA LEU A 170 -14.91 -1.11 -24.46
C LEU A 170 -14.46 -2.25 -23.53
N ILE A 171 -14.91 -2.22 -22.29
CA ILE A 171 -14.65 -3.24 -21.27
C ILE A 171 -15.92 -3.60 -20.51
N PHE A 172 -16.00 -4.84 -20.00
CA PHE A 172 -17.07 -5.25 -19.09
C PHE A 172 -16.91 -4.61 -17.70
N PRO A 173 -18.00 -4.47 -16.92
CA PRO A 173 -17.89 -4.03 -15.54
C PRO A 173 -17.11 -5.04 -14.69
N GLY A 174 -16.61 -4.57 -13.55
CA GLY A 174 -15.91 -5.40 -12.58
C GLY A 174 -14.69 -4.73 -11.99
N GLU A 175 -13.87 -5.52 -11.30
CA GLU A 175 -12.66 -5.05 -10.60
C GLU A 175 -11.44 -5.14 -11.51
N TYR A 176 -10.76 -4.02 -11.72
CA TYR A 176 -9.56 -3.92 -12.55
C TYR A 176 -8.34 -3.54 -11.73
N HIS A 177 -7.21 -4.20 -12.00
CA HIS A 177 -5.89 -3.82 -11.49
C HIS A 177 -5.20 -2.89 -12.47
N LEU A 178 -5.08 -1.62 -12.08
CA LEU A 178 -4.43 -0.59 -12.88
C LEU A 178 -3.08 -0.24 -12.29
N VAL A 179 -2.05 -0.23 -13.13
CA VAL A 179 -0.72 0.23 -12.76
C VAL A 179 -0.24 1.25 -13.78
N VAL A 180 -0.02 2.48 -13.31
CA VAL A 180 0.63 3.54 -14.10
C VAL A 180 2.07 3.65 -13.63
N ASN A 181 3.01 3.44 -14.54
CA ASN A 181 4.42 3.55 -14.27
C ASN A 181 5.02 4.72 -15.06
N THR A 182 5.96 5.43 -14.47
CA THR A 182 6.70 6.51 -15.14
C THR A 182 8.15 6.54 -14.68
N LYS A 183 9.01 7.26 -15.40
CA LYS A 183 10.37 7.57 -14.95
C LYS A 183 10.50 9.08 -14.78
N VAL A 184 10.83 9.50 -13.55
CA VAL A 184 11.10 10.90 -13.21
C VAL A 184 12.48 10.97 -12.56
N ASP A 185 13.38 11.78 -13.10
CA ASP A 185 14.75 11.95 -12.61
C ASP A 185 15.50 10.62 -12.39
N GLY A 186 15.38 9.68 -13.34
CA GLY A 186 16.01 8.35 -13.27
C GLY A 186 15.37 7.38 -12.27
N ARG A 187 14.28 7.76 -11.60
CA ARG A 187 13.53 6.91 -10.66
C ARG A 187 12.27 6.37 -11.31
N THR A 188 12.07 5.05 -11.26
CA THR A 188 10.82 4.42 -11.69
C THR A 188 9.76 4.59 -10.61
N LEU A 189 8.64 5.22 -10.95
CA LEU A 189 7.53 5.51 -10.06
C LEU A 189 6.32 4.73 -10.51
N LYS A 190 5.47 4.34 -9.56
CA LYS A 190 4.21 3.66 -9.87
C LYS A 190 3.05 4.18 -9.04
N SER A 191 1.88 4.28 -9.68
CA SER A 191 0.57 4.32 -9.06
C SER A 191 -0.10 2.96 -9.30
N ASP A 192 -0.63 2.33 -8.26
CA ASP A 192 -1.02 0.92 -8.24
C ASP A 192 -2.34 0.79 -7.47
N SER A 193 -3.42 0.44 -8.16
CA SER A 193 -4.79 0.47 -7.61
C SER A 193 -5.66 -0.66 -8.15
N LEU A 194 -6.51 -1.21 -7.28
CA LEU A 194 -7.66 -2.04 -7.66
C LEU A 194 -8.89 -1.15 -7.67
N ILE A 195 -9.64 -1.13 -8.78
CA ILE A 195 -10.74 -0.18 -8.99
C ILE A 195 -11.92 -0.89 -9.63
N ASP A 196 -13.11 -0.66 -9.06
CA ASP A 196 -14.37 -1.13 -9.63
C ASP A 196 -14.87 -0.18 -10.71
N VAL A 197 -15.13 -0.75 -11.88
CA VAL A 197 -15.64 -0.05 -13.06
C VAL A 197 -17.09 -0.47 -13.30
N TRP A 198 -18.00 0.48 -13.17
CA TRP A 198 -19.45 0.33 -13.43
C TRP A 198 -20.02 1.52 -14.24
N SER A 199 -19.14 2.38 -14.75
CA SER A 199 -19.50 3.61 -15.49
C SER A 199 -18.34 4.10 -16.37
N ASN A 200 -18.64 5.01 -17.31
CA ASN A 200 -17.66 5.72 -18.14
C ASN A 200 -16.99 6.86 -17.36
N LYS A 201 -16.38 6.54 -16.22
CA LYS A 201 -15.67 7.53 -15.39
C LYS A 201 -14.21 7.67 -15.80
N THR A 202 -13.65 8.84 -15.56
CA THR A 202 -12.20 9.04 -15.54
C THR A 202 -11.64 8.49 -14.23
N ILE A 203 -10.52 7.79 -14.33
CA ILE A 203 -9.84 7.10 -13.24
C ILE A 203 -8.50 7.79 -12.99
N ASP A 204 -8.40 8.44 -11.84
CA ASP A 204 -7.24 9.25 -11.48
C ASP A 204 -6.11 8.38 -10.91
N MET A 205 -5.10 8.14 -11.72
CA MET A 205 -3.87 7.44 -11.35
C MET A 205 -2.70 8.43 -11.19
N LEU A 206 -2.99 9.59 -10.58
CA LEU A 206 -2.03 10.64 -10.29
C LEU A 206 -0.92 10.11 -9.36
N ILE A 207 0.33 10.38 -9.73
CA ILE A 207 1.48 10.03 -8.91
C ILE A 207 1.72 11.18 -7.94
N LYS A 208 1.45 10.90 -6.67
CA LYS A 208 1.59 11.84 -5.58
C LYS A 208 3.06 11.97 -5.17
N THR A 209 3.48 13.19 -4.91
CA THR A 209 4.85 13.49 -4.48
C THR A 209 4.83 14.29 -3.17
N ALA A 210 5.97 14.38 -2.50
CA ALA A 210 6.15 15.25 -1.35
C ALA A 210 7.55 15.85 -1.34
N THR A 211 7.64 17.09 -0.88
CA THR A 211 8.91 17.75 -0.56
C THR A 211 9.12 17.74 0.94
N PHE A 212 10.25 17.19 1.39
CA PHE A 212 10.58 17.07 2.82
C PHE A 212 12.09 17.10 3.05
N ARG A 213 12.48 17.51 4.26
CA ARG A 213 13.88 17.52 4.70
C ARG A 213 14.16 16.37 5.64
N ILE A 214 15.25 15.63 5.39
CA ILE A 214 15.82 14.71 6.36
C ILE A 214 16.73 15.48 7.31
N LYS A 215 16.65 15.17 8.60
CA LYS A 215 17.61 15.60 9.61
C LYS A 215 18.04 14.41 10.44
N SER A 216 19.33 14.07 10.40
CA SER A 216 19.90 12.97 11.19
C SER A 216 21.41 13.16 11.34
N VAL A 217 22.14 12.11 11.70
CA VAL A 217 23.59 12.12 11.90
C VAL A 217 24.32 12.64 10.64
N PRO A 218 25.23 13.62 10.76
CA PRO A 218 26.01 14.14 9.63
C PRO A 218 26.68 13.07 8.77
N LYS A 219 26.75 13.31 7.46
CA LYS A 219 27.39 12.40 6.46
C LYS A 219 26.81 10.99 6.38
N SER A 220 25.65 10.75 6.99
CA SER A 220 25.00 9.43 6.96
C SER A 220 24.31 9.16 5.62
N GLU A 221 24.07 7.90 5.34
CA GLU A 221 23.40 7.43 4.14
C GLU A 221 21.89 7.31 4.41
N VAL A 222 21.07 7.83 3.50
CA VAL A 222 19.60 7.74 3.57
C VAL A 222 19.12 6.59 2.71
N TYR A 223 18.28 5.73 3.30
CA TYR A 223 17.66 4.60 2.64
C TYR A 223 16.14 4.78 2.61
N ILE A 224 15.56 4.52 1.46
CA ILE A 224 14.11 4.49 1.25
C ILE A 224 13.79 3.15 0.59
N ASN A 225 12.89 2.36 1.18
CA ASN A 225 12.56 1.01 0.73
C ASN A 225 13.84 0.18 0.46
N ASP A 226 14.77 0.19 1.43
CA ASP A 226 16.08 -0.50 1.38
C ASP A 226 17.04 -0.10 0.25
N LYS A 227 16.71 0.92 -0.53
CA LYS A 227 17.62 1.50 -1.53
C LYS A 227 18.28 2.75 -0.98
N LYS A 228 19.61 2.82 -1.08
CA LYS A 228 20.35 4.07 -0.83
C LYS A 228 19.93 5.14 -1.84
N VAL A 229 19.44 6.27 -1.35
CA VAL A 229 18.89 7.36 -2.19
C VAL A 229 19.62 8.69 -2.05
N ALA A 230 20.32 8.92 -0.94
CA ALA A 230 21.04 10.17 -0.69
C ALA A 230 22.13 9.99 0.38
N ASN A 231 23.03 10.98 0.48
CA ASN A 231 23.89 11.18 1.64
C ASN A 231 23.52 12.51 2.30
N LEU A 232 23.52 12.55 3.62
CA LEU A 232 23.33 13.78 4.38
C LEU A 232 24.58 14.66 4.30
N ASP A 233 24.37 15.97 4.34
CA ASP A 233 25.46 16.94 4.33
C ASP A 233 26.23 16.98 5.67
N LYS A 234 27.19 17.92 5.78
CA LYS A 234 28.00 18.13 7.00
C LYS A 234 27.17 18.55 8.22
N SER A 235 25.96 19.07 8.02
CA SER A 235 25.02 19.46 9.07
C SER A 235 24.03 18.34 9.43
N GLY A 236 24.04 17.24 8.67
CA GLY A 236 23.09 16.13 8.83
C GLY A 236 21.77 16.34 8.11
N GLN A 237 21.77 17.10 7.02
CA GLN A 237 20.55 17.47 6.29
C GLN A 237 20.59 17.04 4.83
N TYR A 238 19.42 16.74 4.28
CA TYR A 238 19.19 16.55 2.84
C TYR A 238 17.74 16.89 2.51
N ILE A 239 17.48 17.53 1.37
CA ILE A 239 16.13 17.92 0.96
C ILE A 239 15.73 17.08 -0.24
N PHE A 240 14.64 16.34 -0.07
CA PHE A 240 13.96 15.65 -1.15
C PHE A 240 12.91 16.60 -1.73
N LYS A 241 13.04 16.95 -3.01
CA LYS A 241 12.07 17.76 -3.75
C LYS A 241 11.21 16.85 -4.62
N ASN A 242 9.89 17.05 -4.58
CA ASN A 242 8.91 16.30 -5.36
C ASN A 242 9.16 14.78 -5.33
N TYR A 243 9.51 14.27 -4.15
CA TYR A 243 9.87 12.87 -4.02
C TYR A 243 8.60 12.01 -4.09
N PRO A 244 8.59 10.97 -4.90
CA PRO A 244 7.40 10.16 -5.13
C PRO A 244 6.98 9.37 -3.90
N MET A 245 5.70 9.44 -3.58
CA MET A 245 5.15 8.85 -2.37
C MET A 245 4.27 7.65 -2.74
N SER A 246 4.56 6.50 -2.14
CA SER A 246 3.76 5.28 -2.26
C SER A 246 3.24 4.85 -0.89
N LYS A 247 2.11 4.13 -0.88
CA LYS A 247 1.64 3.46 0.34
C LYS A 247 2.75 2.51 0.84
N ASN A 248 2.95 2.46 2.14
CA ASN A 248 3.95 1.60 2.81
C ASN A 248 5.42 1.94 2.55
N MET A 249 5.72 3.15 2.09
CA MET A 249 7.10 3.62 1.96
C MET A 249 7.79 3.70 3.34
N THR A 250 8.99 3.14 3.44
CA THR A 250 9.81 3.14 4.66
C THR A 250 11.07 3.98 4.46
N LEU A 251 11.52 4.66 5.51
CA LEU A 251 12.74 5.47 5.48
C LEU A 251 13.59 5.27 6.72
N TYR A 252 14.89 5.02 6.55
CA TYR A 252 15.86 4.99 7.66
C TYR A 252 17.19 5.61 7.23
N VAL A 253 18.04 5.86 8.23
CA VAL A 253 19.39 6.39 8.04
C VAL A 253 20.41 5.40 8.56
N GLN A 254 21.51 5.25 7.82
CA GLN A 254 22.64 4.41 8.17
C GLN A 254 23.89 5.25 8.34
N THR A 255 24.63 5.02 9.42
CA THR A 255 25.92 5.68 9.66
C THR A 255 27.00 4.68 10.02
N LYS A 256 28.27 5.09 9.93
CA LYS A 256 29.42 4.28 10.34
C LYS A 256 30.06 4.87 11.59
N TYR A 257 30.31 4.04 12.60
CA TYR A 257 31.07 4.39 13.80
C TYR A 257 32.07 3.27 14.11
N LYS A 258 33.38 3.59 14.16
CA LYS A 258 34.47 2.63 14.43
C LYS A 258 34.28 1.30 13.66
N ASP A 259 34.12 1.43 12.34
CA ASP A 259 33.90 0.35 11.35
C ASP A 259 32.59 -0.44 11.47
N LYS A 260 31.73 -0.11 12.43
CA LYS A 260 30.40 -0.70 12.57
C LYS A 260 29.35 0.16 11.89
N ILE A 261 28.46 -0.52 11.17
CA ILE A 261 27.26 0.09 10.60
C ILE A 261 26.19 0.15 11.68
N ILE A 262 25.59 1.33 11.85
CA ILE A 262 24.49 1.57 12.79
C ILE A 262 23.31 2.11 11.99
N LYS A 263 22.10 1.64 12.31
CA LYS A 263 20.85 2.07 11.67
C LYS A 263 19.94 2.78 12.68
N SER A 264 19.22 3.78 12.18
CA SER A 264 18.07 4.34 12.90
C SER A 264 16.89 3.38 12.86
N GLU A 265 15.87 3.66 13.67
CA GLU A 265 14.53 3.13 13.48
C GLU A 265 13.99 3.52 12.10
N ALA A 266 13.16 2.65 11.53
CA ALA A 266 12.46 2.91 10.29
C ALA A 266 11.25 3.82 10.55
N VAL A 267 11.08 4.81 9.68
CA VAL A 267 9.86 5.59 9.58
C VAL A 267 8.96 4.88 8.57
N ASP A 268 8.02 4.09 9.08
CA ASP A 268 7.06 3.37 8.26
C ASP A 268 5.93 4.27 7.77
N ASN A 269 5.29 3.88 6.68
CA ASN A 269 4.15 4.59 6.09
C ASN A 269 4.42 6.09 5.89
N LEU A 270 5.62 6.44 5.43
CA LEU A 270 6.07 7.83 5.29
C LEU A 270 5.06 8.71 4.51
N ALA A 271 4.42 8.13 3.49
CA ALA A 271 3.40 8.80 2.70
C ALA A 271 2.16 9.22 3.49
N GLN A 272 1.82 8.54 4.58
CA GLN A 272 0.72 8.93 5.47
C GLN A 272 1.16 10.03 6.46
N ALA A 273 2.43 9.99 6.89
CA ALA A 273 2.98 10.96 7.82
C ALA A 273 3.21 12.36 7.19
N ILE A 274 3.32 12.43 5.87
CA ILE A 274 3.58 13.65 5.11
C ILE A 274 2.37 13.98 4.22
N LYS A 275 1.90 15.23 4.24
CA LYS A 275 0.84 15.68 3.32
C LYS A 275 1.39 15.63 1.90
N GLN A 276 0.82 14.75 1.11
CA GLN A 276 1.15 14.57 -0.29
C GLN A 276 0.59 15.73 -1.12
N GLN A 277 1.32 16.12 -2.15
CA GLN A 277 0.93 17.15 -3.11
C GLN A 277 0.98 16.57 -4.52
N ILE A 278 0.12 17.08 -5.41
CA ILE A 278 0.32 16.93 -6.84
C ILE A 278 1.46 17.89 -7.20
N PRO A 279 2.53 17.46 -7.89
CA PRO A 279 3.62 18.33 -8.28
C PRO A 279 3.08 19.43 -9.23
N ASN A 280 2.72 20.58 -8.68
CA ASN A 280 2.60 21.80 -9.45
C ASN A 280 4.02 22.30 -9.70
N THR A 281 4.42 22.37 -10.97
CA THR A 281 5.71 22.91 -11.44
C THR A 281 5.97 24.38 -11.07
N ALA A 282 5.10 25.00 -10.25
CA ALA A 282 5.16 26.40 -9.86
C ALA A 282 4.88 26.67 -8.37
N GLU A 283 4.77 25.64 -7.51
CA GLU A 283 4.77 25.93 -6.05
C GLU A 283 6.19 26.25 -5.61
N GLY A 284 6.41 27.57 -5.52
CA GLY A 284 7.64 28.23 -5.14
C GLY A 284 8.35 27.49 -4.04
N SER A 285 9.64 27.26 -4.32
CA SER A 285 10.70 27.02 -3.36
C SER A 285 10.34 27.52 -1.97
N ARG A 286 9.72 26.68 -1.13
CA ARG A 286 9.76 26.94 0.31
C ARG A 286 11.24 26.99 0.61
N ASP A 287 11.72 28.15 1.03
CA ASP A 287 13.12 28.32 1.33
C ASP A 287 13.41 27.45 2.55
N TYR A 288 13.90 26.26 2.28
CA TYR A 288 14.45 25.36 3.26
C TYR A 288 15.78 25.99 3.71
N SER A 289 15.70 27.10 4.43
CA SER A 289 16.85 27.82 5.00
C SER A 289 17.66 26.91 5.93
N HIS A 290 18.97 27.12 5.99
CA HIS A 290 19.86 26.26 6.78
C HIS A 290 19.52 26.36 8.27
N THR A 291 18.92 25.30 8.82
CA THR A 291 18.66 25.18 10.26
C THR A 291 19.89 24.68 11.01
N LYS A 292 19.95 24.93 12.32
CA LYS A 292 20.99 24.42 13.25
C LYS A 292 21.29 22.93 13.04
N SER A 293 22.54 22.52 13.23
CA SER A 293 22.99 21.12 13.11
C SER A 293 22.14 20.11 13.90
N TYR A 294 22.21 18.84 13.53
CA TYR A 294 21.59 17.74 14.27
C TYR A 294 22.09 17.67 15.73
N LEU A 295 21.15 17.60 16.69
CA LEU A 295 21.42 17.59 18.14
C LEU A 295 20.87 16.34 18.84
N GLY A 296 20.60 15.27 18.08
CA GLY A 296 20.00 14.03 18.60
C GLY A 296 18.51 13.87 18.28
N ASN A 297 17.90 12.86 18.87
CA ASN A 297 16.51 12.47 18.63
C ASN A 297 15.50 13.58 18.97
N LYS A 298 14.39 13.61 18.22
CA LYS A 298 13.18 14.37 18.56
C LYS A 298 12.14 13.45 19.20
N LYS A 299 11.04 14.05 19.68
CA LYS A 299 9.93 13.31 20.31
C LYS A 299 9.24 12.38 19.30
N VAL A 300 9.13 12.81 18.05
CA VAL A 300 8.49 12.07 16.96
C VAL A 300 9.40 12.09 15.73
N ALA A 301 9.30 11.06 14.91
CA ALA A 301 10.14 10.91 13.72
C ALA A 301 9.74 11.84 12.56
N VAL A 302 8.47 12.26 12.49
CA VAL A 302 7.99 13.19 11.46
C VAL A 302 7.27 14.35 12.14
N TYR A 303 7.65 15.58 11.80
CA TYR A 303 7.03 16.80 12.32
C TYR A 303 7.13 17.94 11.32
N ARG A 304 6.48 19.07 11.62
CA ARG A 304 6.64 20.31 10.85
C ARG A 304 7.51 21.30 11.62
N ASP A 305 8.41 21.99 10.93
CA ASP A 305 9.14 23.11 11.53
C ASP A 305 8.25 24.37 11.62
N THR A 306 8.85 25.48 12.10
CA THR A 306 8.16 26.77 12.26
C THR A 306 7.61 27.33 10.96
N ASP A 307 8.22 26.95 9.84
CA ASP A 307 7.87 27.42 8.50
C ASP A 307 6.87 26.45 7.83
N GLY A 308 6.39 25.44 8.57
CA GLY A 308 5.45 24.44 8.08
C GLY A 308 6.08 23.39 7.16
N ASN A 309 7.40 23.33 7.05
CA ASN A 309 8.10 22.34 6.25
C ASN A 309 8.14 20.99 6.96
N TYR A 310 7.98 19.91 6.18
CA TYR A 310 8.06 18.56 6.71
C TYR A 310 9.51 18.17 7.00
N ILE A 311 9.77 17.81 8.26
CA ILE A 311 11.04 17.29 8.74
C ILE A 311 10.86 15.82 9.10
N VAL A 312 11.72 14.98 8.53
CA VAL A 312 11.84 13.56 8.87
C VAL A 312 13.15 13.38 9.62
N ASN A 313 13.03 13.00 10.89
CA ASN A 313 14.12 12.76 11.82
C ASN A 313 14.05 11.33 12.35
N PRO A 314 14.55 10.33 11.59
CA PRO A 314 14.58 8.95 12.03
C PRO A 314 15.27 8.82 13.40
N LEU A 315 14.64 8.08 14.32
CA LEU A 315 15.06 8.01 15.71
C LEU A 315 16.14 6.94 15.89
N TRP A 316 17.11 7.21 16.76
CA TRP A 316 18.15 6.26 17.11
C TRP A 316 17.85 5.61 18.46
N PRO A 317 17.80 4.26 18.56
CA PRO A 317 17.40 3.57 19.78
C PRO A 317 18.25 3.96 21.01
N GLY A 318 17.58 4.42 22.06
CA GLY A 318 18.17 4.73 23.36
C GLY A 318 19.12 5.94 23.39
N LEU A 319 19.14 6.77 22.35
CA LEU A 319 19.97 7.97 22.30
C LEU A 319 19.60 8.99 23.39
N ILE A 320 20.58 9.49 24.14
CA ILE A 320 20.37 10.50 25.19
C ILE A 320 19.87 11.83 24.60
N GLN A 321 18.97 12.51 25.32
CA GLN A 321 18.55 13.85 24.94
C GLN A 321 19.60 14.90 25.34
N ALA A 322 19.87 15.87 24.47
CA ALA A 322 20.89 16.90 24.74
C ALA A 322 20.68 17.65 26.08
N LYS A 323 19.43 17.93 26.45
CA LYS A 323 19.07 18.56 27.73
C LYS A 323 19.38 17.66 28.93
N GLU A 324 19.09 16.36 28.81
CA GLU A 324 19.38 15.36 29.83
C GLU A 324 20.89 15.16 30.00
N ALA A 325 21.62 15.01 28.89
CA ALA A 325 23.08 14.94 28.88
C ALA A 325 23.71 16.17 29.57
N SER A 326 23.29 17.38 29.20
CA SER A 326 23.76 18.62 29.83
C SER A 326 23.55 18.61 31.35
N SER A 327 22.37 18.20 31.82
CA SER A 327 22.05 18.11 33.24
C SER A 327 22.92 17.07 33.96
N ILE A 328 22.99 15.84 33.45
CA ILE A 328 23.78 14.75 34.06
C ILE A 328 25.25 15.15 34.15
N LEU A 329 25.82 15.71 33.08
CA LEU A 329 27.22 16.14 33.06
C LEU A 329 27.46 17.30 34.02
N ALA A 330 26.62 18.34 34.02
CA ALA A 330 26.77 19.48 34.93
C ALA A 330 26.75 19.03 36.40
N HIS A 331 25.83 18.14 36.77
CA HIS A 331 25.80 17.55 38.11
C HIS A 331 27.05 16.74 38.41
N THR A 332 27.52 15.94 37.45
CA THR A 332 28.70 15.08 37.61
C THR A 332 29.98 15.87 37.83
N PHE A 333 30.22 16.92 37.03
CA PHE A 333 31.39 17.80 37.16
C PHE A 333 31.33 18.69 38.41
N LEU A 334 30.13 18.93 38.95
CA LEU A 334 29.97 19.61 40.22
C LEU A 334 30.23 18.65 41.40
N LYS A 335 29.61 17.46 41.40
CA LYS A 335 29.73 16.42 42.43
C LYS A 335 29.60 15.04 41.77
N VAL A 336 30.70 14.31 41.70
CA VAL A 336 30.72 12.98 41.08
C VAL A 336 29.91 11.98 41.94
N ASP A 337 28.87 11.40 41.34
CA ASP A 337 28.01 10.37 41.95
C ASP A 337 28.20 9.03 41.21
N PRO A 338 28.58 7.92 41.89
CA PRO A 338 28.73 6.63 41.23
C PRO A 338 27.45 6.13 40.55
N ASN A 339 26.25 6.50 41.02
CA ASN A 339 24.98 6.06 40.46
C ASN A 339 24.71 6.58 39.04
N ASN A 340 25.50 7.55 38.58
CA ASN A 340 25.45 8.09 37.22
C ASN A 340 26.38 7.35 36.26
N PHE A 341 27.18 6.38 36.73
CA PHE A 341 28.16 5.68 35.90
C PHE A 341 27.81 4.21 35.71
N VAL A 342 28.09 3.71 34.51
CA VAL A 342 28.06 2.27 34.24
C VAL A 342 29.11 1.58 35.11
N LYS A 343 28.70 0.56 35.88
CA LYS A 343 29.52 -0.12 36.91
C LYS A 343 29.87 0.75 38.12
N GLY A 344 29.17 1.86 38.33
CA GLY A 344 29.27 2.63 39.57
C GLY A 344 30.68 3.13 39.89
N ASP A 345 31.10 2.92 41.13
CA ASP A 345 32.41 3.26 41.66
C ASP A 345 33.59 2.50 41.03
N LYS A 346 33.32 1.37 40.37
CA LYS A 346 34.30 0.58 39.62
C LYS A 346 34.60 1.20 38.24
N ASN A 347 33.83 2.18 37.79
CA ASN A 347 34.07 2.86 36.52
C ASN A 347 35.40 3.64 36.52
N LYS A 348 36.17 3.54 35.43
CA LYS A 348 37.48 4.21 35.32
C LYS A 348 37.35 5.73 35.27
N SER A 349 36.41 6.26 34.48
CA SER A 349 36.15 7.70 34.38
C SER A 349 35.60 8.27 35.69
N TYR A 350 34.77 7.52 36.42
CA TYR A 350 34.35 7.91 37.78
C TYR A 350 35.56 8.16 38.69
N LYS A 351 36.49 7.20 38.75
CA LYS A 351 37.68 7.29 39.61
C LYS A 351 38.58 8.47 39.22
N LYS A 352 38.73 8.74 37.92
CA LYS A 352 39.49 9.88 37.39
C LYS A 352 38.82 11.21 37.75
N LEU A 353 37.57 11.40 37.35
CA LEU A 353 36.79 12.62 37.62
C LEU A 353 36.67 12.93 39.11
N LYS A 354 36.53 11.91 39.97
CA LYS A 354 36.45 12.12 41.42
C LYS A 354 37.70 12.80 41.99
N LYS A 355 38.88 12.54 41.42
CA LYS A 355 40.13 13.20 41.82
C LYS A 355 40.15 14.66 41.35
N GLU A 356 39.89 14.88 40.06
CA GLU A 356 39.89 16.20 39.44
C GLU A 356 38.86 17.16 40.06
N VAL A 357 37.62 16.70 40.27
CA VAL A 357 36.57 17.50 40.92
C VAL A 357 36.93 17.82 42.38
N LYS A 358 37.63 16.91 43.08
CA LYS A 358 38.11 17.17 44.44
C LYS A 358 39.20 18.24 44.46
N GLU A 359 40.12 18.22 43.49
CA GLU A 359 41.19 19.21 43.34
C GLU A 359 40.61 20.60 43.00
N ALA A 360 39.75 20.69 41.99
CA ALA A 360 39.07 21.93 41.61
C ALA A 360 38.28 22.55 42.78
N ARG A 361 37.60 21.72 43.59
CA ARG A 361 36.87 22.20 44.77
C ARG A 361 37.78 22.76 45.87
N LYS A 362 39.00 22.22 46.03
CA LYS A 362 40.00 22.73 46.97
C LYS A 362 40.52 24.08 46.51
N GLU A 363 40.88 24.20 45.23
CA GLU A 363 41.40 25.43 44.62
C GLU A 363 40.39 26.59 44.73
N TYR A 364 39.11 26.32 44.43
CA TYR A 364 38.09 27.37 44.31
C TYR A 364 37.17 27.55 45.52
N LYS A 365 37.54 27.07 46.71
CA LYS A 365 36.78 27.29 47.98
C LYS A 365 35.27 26.93 47.86
N SER A 366 34.99 25.74 47.31
CA SER A 366 33.75 24.93 47.23
C SER A 366 32.33 25.55 47.28
N LYS A 367 32.02 26.54 48.14
CA LYS A 367 30.64 27.03 48.39
C LYS A 367 30.02 27.86 47.26
N LYS A 368 30.81 28.29 46.25
CA LYS A 368 30.32 29.15 45.13
C LYS A 368 30.66 28.62 43.74
N LEU A 369 30.98 27.33 43.63
CA LEU A 369 31.28 26.69 42.35
C LEU A 369 29.99 26.27 41.64
N SER A 370 29.85 26.60 40.37
CA SER A 370 28.79 26.09 39.50
C SER A 370 29.39 25.61 38.18
N VAL A 371 28.72 24.65 37.55
CA VAL A 371 29.14 24.10 36.25
C VAL A 371 28.00 24.28 35.26
N GLN A 372 28.32 24.84 34.11
CA GLN A 372 27.41 24.92 32.97
C GLN A 372 27.93 24.00 31.87
N VAL A 373 27.07 23.16 31.31
CA VAL A 373 27.41 22.28 30.19
C VAL A 373 26.57 22.63 28.97
N THR A 374 27.22 22.94 27.86
CA THR A 374 26.58 23.14 26.57
C THR A 374 26.86 21.94 25.68
N VAL A 375 25.81 21.22 25.27
CA VAL A 375 25.94 20.08 24.35
C VAL A 375 26.01 20.58 22.91
N GLN A 376 27.08 20.20 22.22
CA GLN A 376 27.34 20.55 20.83
C GLN A 376 26.75 19.52 19.87
N SER A 377 26.79 18.23 20.22
CA SER A 377 26.16 17.16 19.43
C SER A 377 25.90 15.92 20.27
N VAL A 378 24.94 15.11 19.84
CA VAL A 378 24.68 13.77 20.37
C VAL A 378 24.60 12.81 19.19
N LEU A 379 25.51 11.83 19.15
CA LEU A 379 25.64 10.88 18.05
C LEU A 379 25.46 9.44 18.54
N PRO A 380 24.81 8.56 17.77
CA PRO A 380 24.69 7.14 18.09
C PRO A 380 26.04 6.44 17.87
N THR A 381 26.40 5.56 18.80
CA THR A 381 27.59 4.69 18.69
C THR A 381 27.24 3.21 18.70
N GLY A 382 25.95 2.91 18.83
CA GLY A 382 25.34 1.58 18.81
C GLY A 382 23.92 1.68 19.35
N VAL A 383 23.22 0.55 19.40
CA VAL A 383 21.91 0.48 20.09
C VAL A 383 22.10 0.86 21.54
N ASN A 384 21.29 1.79 22.05
CA ASN A 384 21.34 2.28 23.43
C ASN A 384 22.67 2.97 23.83
N HIS A 385 23.49 3.36 22.87
CA HIS A 385 24.77 4.02 23.14
C HIS A 385 24.88 5.36 22.42
N SER A 386 25.32 6.37 23.16
CA SER A 386 25.49 7.74 22.66
C SER A 386 26.91 8.22 22.90
N GLU A 387 27.39 9.10 22.03
CA GLU A 387 28.57 9.93 22.22
C GLU A 387 28.12 11.39 22.20
N VAL A 388 28.48 12.12 23.25
CA VAL A 388 28.09 13.51 23.47
C VAL A 388 29.35 14.35 23.42
N LYS A 389 29.40 15.28 22.46
CA LYS A 389 30.40 16.34 22.44
C LYS A 389 29.83 17.54 23.18
N PHE A 390 30.55 18.07 24.16
CA PHE A 390 30.07 19.17 24.99
C PHE A 390 31.20 20.10 25.44
N ASP A 391 30.81 21.32 25.80
CA ASP A 391 31.68 22.26 26.50
C ASP A 391 31.26 22.36 27.96
N ALA A 392 32.19 22.15 28.88
CA ALA A 392 31.97 22.37 30.30
C ALA A 392 32.64 23.68 30.76
N ILE A 393 31.87 24.51 31.47
CA ILE A 393 32.34 25.79 32.00
C ILE A 393 32.20 25.82 33.52
N TYR A 394 33.34 25.88 34.20
CA TYR A 394 33.40 26.16 35.64
C TYR A 394 33.25 27.66 35.89
N LYS A 395 32.29 28.01 36.74
CA LYS A 395 32.05 29.38 37.19
C LYS A 395 32.25 29.48 38.70
N TYR A 396 33.03 30.48 39.10
CA TYR A 396 33.22 30.87 40.49
C TYR A 396 32.91 32.36 40.64
N LYS A 397 31.86 32.70 41.40
CA LYS A 397 31.27 34.05 41.39
C LYS A 397 30.99 34.52 39.93
N HIS A 398 31.42 35.72 39.54
CA HIS A 398 31.26 36.28 38.19
C HIS A 398 32.41 35.93 37.23
N LYS A 399 33.41 35.13 37.63
CA LYS A 399 34.56 34.77 36.76
C LYS A 399 34.33 33.40 36.10
N LYS A 400 34.45 33.36 34.77
CA LYS A 400 34.56 32.11 33.96
C LYS A 400 36.01 31.67 33.98
N MET A 401 36.30 30.39 34.21
CA MET A 401 37.69 29.94 34.40
C MET A 401 38.18 28.89 33.41
N VAL A 402 37.39 27.88 33.06
CA VAL A 402 37.86 26.83 32.14
C VAL A 402 36.77 26.44 31.17
N ILE A 403 37.13 26.31 29.89
CA ILE A 403 36.34 25.68 28.83
C ILE A 403 37.09 24.41 28.46
N MET A 404 36.46 23.26 28.69
CA MET A 404 36.98 21.97 28.23
C MET A 404 36.09 21.48 27.09
N GLU A 405 36.67 21.18 25.93
CA GLU A 405 35.96 20.50 24.84
C GLU A 405 36.09 18.99 25.06
N ASP A 406 35.04 18.40 25.62
CA ASP A 406 35.08 17.06 26.14
C ASP A 406 34.10 16.14 25.42
N TYR A 407 34.36 14.84 25.58
CA TYR A 407 33.53 13.78 25.05
C TYR A 407 33.03 12.90 26.19
N ALA A 408 31.74 12.57 26.18
CA ALA A 408 31.14 11.61 27.09
C ALA A 408 30.42 10.52 26.31
N SER A 409 30.69 9.27 26.65
CA SER A 409 29.92 8.13 26.17
C SER A 409 28.83 7.80 27.19
N PHE A 410 27.60 7.64 26.70
CA PHE A 410 26.44 7.22 27.49
C PHE A 410 25.94 5.85 27.05
N GLU A 411 25.34 5.14 28.00
CA GLU A 411 24.64 3.89 27.81
C GLU A 411 23.27 3.98 28.48
N ASN A 412 22.22 3.70 27.71
CA ASN A 412 20.87 3.57 28.23
C ASN A 412 20.67 2.14 28.73
N LYS A 413 20.51 1.98 30.05
CA LYS A 413 20.16 0.72 30.70
C LYS A 413 18.77 0.84 31.30
N ASP A 414 17.84 0.05 30.80
CA ASP A 414 16.47 -0.04 31.34
C ASP A 414 15.78 1.34 31.47
N GLY A 415 15.99 2.20 30.46
CA GLY A 415 15.44 3.55 30.42
C GLY A 415 16.26 4.61 31.16
N LYS A 416 17.31 4.23 31.90
CA LYS A 416 18.20 5.15 32.61
C LYS A 416 19.49 5.41 31.82
N GLN A 417 19.80 6.68 31.59
CA GLN A 417 21.05 7.10 30.96
C GLN A 417 22.20 7.09 31.98
N LEU A 418 23.28 6.37 31.65
CA LEU A 418 24.47 6.24 32.49
C LEU A 418 25.73 6.60 31.71
N ILE A 419 26.65 7.30 32.38
CA ILE A 419 27.97 7.63 31.85
C ILE A 419 28.82 6.36 31.79
N LYS A 420 29.22 5.97 30.57
CA LYS A 420 30.14 4.88 30.32
C LYS A 420 31.59 5.34 30.43
N SER A 421 31.91 6.47 29.83
CA SER A 421 33.22 7.12 29.91
C SER A 421 33.09 8.64 29.71
N VAL A 422 34.07 9.36 30.25
CA VAL A 422 34.32 10.78 29.97
C VAL A 422 35.80 10.92 29.62
N GLU A 423 36.06 11.58 28.51
CA GLU A 423 37.38 11.95 28.02
C GLU A 423 37.49 13.47 28.08
N ILE A 424 38.36 13.94 28.96
CA ILE A 424 38.66 15.36 29.13
C ILE A 424 39.90 15.67 28.31
N LYS A 425 39.81 16.68 27.44
CA LYS A 425 40.94 17.09 26.58
C LYS A 425 41.80 18.17 27.20
#